data_AF-A0A6L9W8H6-F1
#
_entry.id   AF-A0A6L9W8H6-F1
#
_cell.length_a   1.000
_cell.length_b   1.000
_cell.length_c   1.000
_cell.angle_alpha   90.00
_cell.angle_beta   90.00
_cell.angle_gamma   90.00
#
_symmetry.space_group_name_H-M   'P 1'
#
loop_
_entity.id
_entity.type
_entity.pdbx_description
1 polymer ?
#
loop_
_entity_poly.entity_id
_entity_poly.type
_entity_poly.pdbx_seq_one_letter_code
_entity_poly.pdbx_strand_id
1 'polypeptide(L)'
;MGPLAAAVLPLIRTRADLHRWGSANQHGMVMHEAVDLLEQAMPTEEPVEVHAVTHKALTSAIKVIARADDSSGIIGDACRRLLALHPRTAAAASAPPGRLVDWMIAFQFDGDVDYFELDPVAYAPALGADGITAYRHRLGEIQERVGDPPVDRFASNHRHEHWVLSWNEQRLAVLDRDADAVIRTHARDRSIARWFHDTAVALVEIDRVDLATDWARQGAEIDPFHQAQECADLWVSLLDQQPRYDADDILAARRSVFDRWPTDSTAARLHDAATAAGRAWADIDEHVINRLAQQPQNAVCFALGTLRDPRRAWQLAHDLDLDPDDTHTWGTLATAYEAIDPPATLPVHARIVERDLTHADARHYRDAARRLAGMRTLAAGTGDQEHIDHVDRLIAELRLTHRRRPRLQQEFNRARLP
;
A
#
# COMPACT_ATOMS: atom_id res chain seq x y z
N MET A 1 -37.29 -7.17 13.35
CA MET A 1 -35.83 -7.29 13.10
C MET A 1 -35.29 -8.22 14.16
N GLY A 2 -34.54 -9.26 13.77
CA GLY A 2 -33.88 -10.14 14.74
C GLY A 2 -32.76 -9.41 15.50
N PRO A 3 -32.27 -9.96 16.63
CA PRO A 3 -31.26 -9.35 17.47
C PRO A 3 -29.99 -8.96 16.69
N LEU A 4 -29.50 -9.83 15.80
CA LEU A 4 -28.32 -9.57 14.99
C LEU A 4 -28.52 -8.37 14.06
N ALA A 5 -29.67 -8.30 13.38
CA ALA A 5 -30.00 -7.17 12.52
C ALA A 5 -30.05 -5.84 13.29
N ALA A 6 -30.56 -5.86 14.53
CA ALA A 6 -30.66 -4.70 15.39
C ALA A 6 -29.28 -4.20 15.88
N ALA A 7 -28.31 -5.11 16.04
CA ALA A 7 -26.94 -4.75 16.38
C ALA A 7 -26.16 -4.22 15.16
N VAL A 8 -26.27 -4.87 14.00
CA VAL A 8 -25.41 -4.60 12.83
C VAL A 8 -25.89 -3.42 11.98
N LEU A 9 -27.18 -3.38 11.61
CA LEU A 9 -27.64 -2.43 10.60
C LEU A 9 -27.54 -0.95 11.00
N PRO A 10 -27.68 -0.56 12.28
CA PRO A 10 -27.45 0.83 12.70
C PRO A 10 -26.00 1.29 12.57
N LEU A 11 -25.03 0.37 12.66
CA LEU A 11 -23.60 0.67 12.51
C LEU A 11 -23.23 0.88 11.03
N ILE A 12 -23.92 0.20 10.12
CA ILE A 12 -23.74 0.37 8.68
C ILE A 12 -24.47 1.61 8.15
N ARG A 13 -25.73 1.79 8.55
CA ARG A 13 -26.62 2.78 7.96
C ARG A 13 -26.41 4.13 8.61
N THR A 14 -26.33 5.16 7.79
CA THR A 14 -26.27 6.54 8.27
C THR A 14 -27.07 7.47 7.39
N ARG A 15 -27.63 8.51 8.02
CA ARG A 15 -28.17 9.71 7.35
C ARG A 15 -27.24 10.92 7.51
N ALA A 16 -26.14 10.76 8.24
CA ALA A 16 -25.16 11.81 8.40
C ALA A 16 -24.54 12.17 7.05
N ASP A 17 -24.06 13.40 7.00
CA ASP A 17 -23.33 13.92 5.87
C ASP A 17 -21.87 13.46 5.94
N LEU A 18 -21.41 12.75 4.92
CA LEU A 18 -20.10 12.10 4.89
C LEU A 18 -19.13 12.75 3.89
N HIS A 19 -19.44 13.95 3.37
CA HIS A 19 -18.49 14.67 2.50
C HIS A 19 -17.23 15.16 3.24
N ARG A 20 -17.24 15.14 4.57
CA ARG A 20 -16.08 15.52 5.38
C ARG A 20 -15.27 14.29 5.72
N TRP A 21 -13.99 14.30 5.31
CA TRP A 21 -13.01 13.29 5.65
C TRP A 21 -13.13 12.74 7.08
N GLY A 22 -13.16 13.59 8.11
CA GLY A 22 -13.25 13.14 9.51
C GLY A 22 -14.55 12.39 9.85
N SER A 23 -15.67 12.80 9.27
CA SER A 23 -16.97 12.13 9.47
C SER A 23 -17.05 10.80 8.72
N ALA A 24 -16.51 10.73 7.50
CA ALA A 24 -16.39 9.49 6.74
C ALA A 24 -15.49 8.48 7.47
N ASN A 25 -14.35 8.93 8.01
CA ASN A 25 -13.42 8.06 8.73
C ASN A 25 -14.03 7.49 10.01
N GLN A 26 -14.70 8.33 10.80
CA GLN A 26 -15.40 7.85 12.00
C GLN A 26 -16.49 6.84 11.65
N HIS A 27 -17.25 7.06 10.56
CA HIS A 27 -18.28 6.12 10.14
C HIS A 27 -17.69 4.80 9.63
N GLY A 28 -16.60 4.85 8.87
CA GLY A 28 -15.89 3.65 8.41
C GLY A 28 -15.39 2.77 9.56
N MET A 29 -14.86 3.36 10.64
CA MET A 29 -14.51 2.61 11.85
C MET A 29 -15.71 1.85 12.43
N VAL A 30 -16.87 2.51 12.53
CA VAL A 30 -18.11 1.90 13.03
C VAL A 30 -18.63 0.81 12.09
N MET A 31 -18.46 0.97 10.78
CA MET A 31 -18.80 -0.08 9.82
C MET A 31 -17.95 -1.34 10.02
N HIS A 32 -16.66 -1.21 10.33
CA HIS A 32 -15.81 -2.35 10.63
C HIS A 32 -16.27 -3.12 11.87
N GLU A 33 -16.72 -2.44 12.93
CA GLU A 33 -17.33 -3.10 14.10
C GLU A 33 -18.56 -3.93 13.69
N ALA A 34 -19.37 -3.42 12.76
CA ALA A 34 -20.53 -4.14 12.23
C ALA A 34 -20.13 -5.42 11.48
N VAL A 35 -19.03 -5.38 10.73
CA VAL A 35 -18.50 -6.56 10.04
C VAL A 35 -17.94 -7.57 11.04
N ASP A 36 -17.21 -7.11 12.06
CA ASP A 36 -16.69 -7.98 13.12
C ASP A 36 -17.83 -8.74 13.83
N LEU A 37 -18.96 -8.07 14.10
CA LEU A 37 -20.15 -8.70 14.66
C LEU A 37 -20.75 -9.77 13.74
N LEU A 38 -20.78 -9.54 12.43
CA LEU A 38 -21.27 -10.54 11.47
C LEU A 38 -20.33 -11.75 11.38
N GLU A 39 -19.02 -11.53 11.39
CA GLU A 39 -18.01 -12.60 11.39
C GLU A 39 -18.10 -13.45 12.66
N GLN A 40 -18.27 -12.82 13.82
CA GLN A 40 -18.45 -13.49 15.11
C GLN A 40 -19.78 -14.27 15.20
N ALA A 41 -20.82 -13.82 14.50
CA ALA A 41 -22.12 -14.47 14.47
C ALA A 41 -22.15 -15.74 13.61
N MET A 42 -21.30 -15.84 12.58
CA MET A 42 -21.26 -16.99 11.65
C MET A 42 -21.25 -18.38 12.33
N PRO A 43 -20.42 -18.64 13.38
CA PRO A 43 -20.39 -19.95 14.02
C PRO A 43 -21.53 -20.22 15.02
N THR A 44 -22.23 -19.20 15.50
CA THR A 44 -23.16 -19.33 16.65
C THR A 44 -24.62 -19.04 16.31
N GLU A 45 -24.87 -18.20 15.31
CA GLU A 45 -26.20 -17.76 14.92
C GLU A 45 -26.75 -18.59 13.75
N GLU A 46 -28.05 -18.46 13.48
CA GLU A 46 -28.71 -19.18 12.40
C GLU A 46 -28.22 -18.68 11.02
N PRO A 47 -27.71 -19.57 10.12
CA PRO A 47 -27.07 -19.14 8.87
C PRO A 47 -27.94 -18.28 7.95
N VAL A 48 -29.25 -18.57 7.83
CA VAL A 48 -30.17 -17.79 7.00
C VAL A 48 -30.33 -16.37 7.54
N GLU A 49 -30.42 -16.19 8.86
CA GLU A 49 -30.41 -14.87 9.50
C GLU A 49 -29.10 -14.13 9.23
N VAL A 50 -27.94 -14.77 9.46
CA VAL A 50 -26.63 -14.16 9.24
C VAL A 50 -26.46 -13.70 7.79
N HIS A 51 -26.84 -14.54 6.82
CA HIS A 51 -26.79 -14.18 5.40
C HIS A 51 -27.75 -13.02 5.07
N ALA A 52 -28.98 -13.06 5.59
CA ALA A 52 -29.95 -12.00 5.35
C ALA A 52 -29.50 -10.63 5.92
N VAL A 53 -28.84 -10.62 7.08
CA VAL A 53 -28.27 -9.40 7.66
C VAL A 53 -27.04 -8.94 6.88
N THR A 54 -26.14 -9.85 6.52
CA THR A 54 -24.95 -9.56 5.70
C THR A 54 -25.34 -8.94 4.35
N HIS A 55 -26.32 -9.52 3.66
CA HIS A 55 -26.83 -8.99 2.40
C HIS A 55 -27.44 -7.58 2.55
N LYS A 56 -28.21 -7.33 3.63
CA LYS A 56 -28.77 -6.00 3.91
C LYS A 56 -27.69 -4.98 4.30
N ALA A 57 -26.66 -5.41 5.03
CA ALA A 57 -25.50 -4.61 5.39
C ALA A 57 -24.74 -4.20 4.12
N LEU A 58 -24.39 -5.15 3.25
CA LEU A 58 -23.72 -4.89 1.98
C LEU A 58 -24.51 -3.89 1.11
N THR A 59 -25.79 -4.15 0.85
CA THR A 59 -26.64 -3.24 0.07
C THR A 59 -26.73 -1.84 0.69
N SER A 60 -26.66 -1.73 2.01
CA SER A 60 -26.67 -0.42 2.69
C SER A 60 -25.29 0.27 2.60
N ALA A 61 -24.21 -0.48 2.74
CA ALA A 61 -22.83 0.01 2.69
C ALA A 61 -22.49 0.60 1.32
N ILE A 62 -22.90 -0.07 0.23
CA ILE A 62 -22.71 0.44 -1.15
C ILE A 62 -23.39 1.81 -1.35
N LYS A 63 -24.59 1.99 -0.78
CA LYS A 63 -25.29 3.29 -0.84
C LYS A 63 -24.64 4.37 0.03
N VAL A 64 -23.93 3.96 1.07
CA VAL A 64 -23.20 4.89 1.96
C VAL A 64 -21.94 5.38 1.29
N ILE A 65 -21.13 4.49 0.71
CA ILE A 65 -19.87 4.86 0.08
C ILE A 65 -20.08 5.71 -1.18
N ALA A 66 -21.15 5.46 -1.95
CA ALA A 66 -21.51 6.26 -3.13
C ALA A 66 -21.68 7.77 -2.86
N ARG A 67 -21.82 8.17 -1.59
CA ARG A 67 -22.02 9.57 -1.15
C ARG A 67 -21.03 10.04 -0.08
N ALA A 68 -19.93 9.32 0.14
CA ALA A 68 -18.95 9.62 1.18
C ALA A 68 -17.62 10.12 0.58
N ASP A 69 -16.92 11.00 1.30
CA ASP A 69 -15.51 11.30 1.07
C ASP A 69 -14.65 10.19 1.69
N ASP A 70 -14.56 9.06 0.98
CA ASP A 70 -13.77 7.91 1.38
C ASP A 70 -12.32 8.00 0.86
N SER A 71 -11.74 9.19 0.82
CA SER A 71 -10.36 9.37 0.36
C SER A 71 -9.32 8.62 1.21
N SER A 72 -9.66 8.20 2.43
CA SER A 72 -8.82 7.29 3.24
C SER A 72 -9.01 5.81 2.92
N GLY A 73 -10.07 5.43 2.20
CA GLY A 73 -10.39 4.06 1.79
C GLY A 73 -11.08 3.20 2.85
N ILE A 74 -11.32 3.72 4.06
CA ILE A 74 -11.82 2.93 5.20
C ILE A 74 -13.25 2.41 5.02
N ILE A 75 -14.15 3.19 4.40
CA ILE A 75 -15.49 2.70 4.07
C ILE A 75 -15.41 1.66 2.96
N GLY A 76 -14.54 1.88 1.96
CA GLY A 76 -14.23 0.95 0.90
C GLY A 76 -13.73 -0.39 1.43
N ASP A 77 -12.83 -0.36 2.41
CA ASP A 77 -12.32 -1.57 3.07
C ASP A 77 -13.43 -2.32 3.81
N ALA A 78 -14.31 -1.62 4.52
CA ALA A 78 -15.49 -2.25 5.13
C ALA A 78 -16.42 -2.89 4.08
N CYS A 79 -16.63 -2.23 2.93
CA CYS A 79 -17.39 -2.81 1.81
C CYS A 79 -16.71 -4.06 1.24
N ARG A 80 -15.40 -4.05 1.03
CA ARG A 80 -14.62 -5.23 0.58
C ARG A 80 -14.73 -6.38 1.56
N ARG A 81 -14.68 -6.11 2.87
CA ARG A 81 -14.89 -7.16 3.89
C ARG A 81 -16.31 -7.75 3.82
N LEU A 82 -17.34 -6.92 3.63
CA LEU A 82 -18.71 -7.41 3.42
C LEU A 82 -18.86 -8.24 2.14
N LEU A 83 -18.20 -7.84 1.05
CA LEU A 83 -18.16 -8.58 -0.21
C LEU A 83 -17.46 -9.93 -0.05
N ALA A 84 -16.38 -10.02 0.72
CA ALA A 84 -15.71 -11.28 1.06
C ALA A 84 -16.56 -12.18 1.98
N LEU A 85 -17.39 -11.58 2.85
CA LEU A 85 -18.25 -12.30 3.78
C LEU A 85 -19.53 -12.84 3.12
N HIS A 86 -20.08 -12.11 2.15
CA HIS A 86 -21.34 -12.45 1.48
C HIS A 86 -21.37 -13.86 0.85
N PRO A 87 -20.40 -14.30 0.03
CA PRO A 87 -20.42 -15.66 -0.54
C PRO A 87 -20.33 -16.76 0.53
N ARG A 88 -19.55 -16.53 1.60
CA ARG A 88 -19.41 -17.49 2.71
C ARG A 88 -20.73 -17.68 3.45
N THR A 89 -21.41 -16.58 3.76
CA THR A 89 -22.73 -16.64 4.40
C THR A 89 -23.80 -17.19 3.46
N ALA A 90 -23.73 -16.91 2.16
CA ALA A 90 -24.63 -17.45 1.16
C ALA A 90 -24.54 -18.98 1.07
N ALA A 91 -23.31 -19.52 1.07
CA ALA A 91 -23.08 -20.96 1.08
C ALA A 91 -23.60 -21.60 2.37
N ALA A 92 -23.29 -21.03 3.54
CA ALA A 92 -23.77 -21.53 4.83
C ALA A 92 -25.30 -21.54 4.94
N ALA A 93 -25.95 -20.50 4.40
CA ALA A 93 -27.41 -20.38 4.35
C ALA A 93 -28.08 -21.24 3.27
N SER A 94 -27.31 -21.92 2.41
CA SER A 94 -27.82 -22.60 1.22
C SER A 94 -28.72 -21.68 0.37
N ALA A 95 -28.24 -20.45 0.14
CA ALA A 95 -29.00 -19.44 -0.59
C ALA A 95 -29.42 -19.97 -1.98
N PRO A 96 -30.66 -19.74 -2.44
CA PRO A 96 -31.11 -20.24 -3.73
C PRO A 96 -30.23 -19.74 -4.89
N PRO A 97 -29.55 -20.62 -5.65
CA PRO A 97 -28.55 -20.20 -6.64
C PRO A 97 -29.10 -19.23 -7.69
N GLY A 98 -30.33 -19.44 -8.17
CA GLY A 98 -30.96 -18.53 -9.14
C GLY A 98 -31.11 -17.09 -8.61
N ARG A 99 -31.54 -16.92 -7.34
CA ARG A 99 -31.63 -15.58 -6.73
C ARG A 99 -30.26 -14.94 -6.54
N LEU A 100 -29.25 -15.76 -6.26
CA LEU A 100 -27.88 -15.30 -6.08
C LEU A 100 -27.30 -14.84 -7.42
N VAL A 101 -27.49 -15.61 -8.50
CA VAL A 101 -27.14 -15.23 -9.88
C VAL A 101 -27.80 -13.93 -10.28
N ASP A 102 -29.12 -13.79 -10.07
CA ASP A 102 -29.85 -12.56 -10.41
C ASP A 102 -29.26 -11.34 -9.70
N TRP A 103 -28.95 -11.49 -8.40
CA TRP A 103 -28.30 -10.44 -7.63
C TRP A 103 -26.88 -10.14 -8.11
N MET A 104 -26.06 -11.16 -8.40
CA MET A 104 -24.68 -10.98 -8.86
C MET A 104 -24.62 -10.25 -10.20
N ILE A 105 -25.56 -10.52 -11.11
CA ILE A 105 -25.70 -9.81 -12.38
C ILE A 105 -26.13 -8.36 -12.13
N ALA A 106 -27.18 -8.15 -11.35
CA ALA A 106 -27.66 -6.79 -11.05
C ALA A 106 -26.59 -5.93 -10.35
N PHE A 107 -25.85 -6.51 -9.41
CA PHE A 107 -24.78 -5.81 -8.68
C PHE A 107 -23.69 -5.30 -9.63
N GLN A 108 -23.26 -6.14 -10.59
CA GLN A 108 -22.14 -5.82 -11.45
C GLN A 108 -22.52 -4.96 -12.65
N PHE A 109 -23.73 -5.13 -13.22
CA PHE A 109 -24.14 -4.42 -14.45
C PHE A 109 -25.06 -3.23 -14.19
N ASP A 110 -25.85 -3.25 -13.11
CA ASP A 110 -26.85 -2.22 -12.79
C ASP A 110 -26.53 -1.50 -11.46
N GLY A 111 -25.32 -1.67 -10.93
CA GLY A 111 -24.90 -1.19 -9.62
C GLY A 111 -24.80 0.34 -9.50
N ASP A 112 -24.98 0.85 -8.27
CA ASP A 112 -24.83 2.28 -7.94
C ASP A 112 -23.36 2.76 -8.00
N VAL A 113 -22.40 1.82 -8.03
CA VAL A 113 -20.94 2.06 -8.04
C VAL A 113 -20.25 1.06 -8.97
N ASP A 114 -19.13 1.45 -9.58
CA ASP A 114 -18.43 0.70 -10.63
C ASP A 114 -17.02 0.21 -10.23
N TYR A 115 -16.60 0.44 -8.98
CA TYR A 115 -15.27 0.12 -8.47
C TYR A 115 -15.23 -1.05 -7.46
N PHE A 116 -16.27 -1.88 -7.43
CA PHE A 116 -16.30 -3.14 -6.69
C PHE A 116 -16.65 -4.30 -7.60
N GLU A 117 -15.95 -5.41 -7.41
CA GLU A 117 -16.11 -6.62 -8.19
C GLU A 117 -16.68 -7.76 -7.33
N LEU A 118 -17.40 -8.67 -7.98
CA LEU A 118 -17.74 -9.95 -7.39
C LEU A 118 -16.80 -11.01 -7.96
N ASP A 119 -16.33 -11.91 -7.11
CA ASP A 119 -15.48 -13.03 -7.54
C ASP A 119 -16.31 -14.33 -7.68
N PRO A 120 -16.59 -14.81 -8.90
CA PRO A 120 -17.27 -16.08 -9.13
C PRO A 120 -16.62 -17.27 -8.44
N VAL A 121 -15.29 -17.25 -8.21
CA VAL A 121 -14.58 -18.32 -7.49
C VAL A 121 -15.06 -18.38 -6.05
N ALA A 122 -15.18 -17.23 -5.37
CA ALA A 122 -15.68 -17.16 -4.00
C ALA A 122 -17.15 -17.59 -3.88
N TYR A 123 -17.97 -17.33 -4.90
CA TYR A 123 -19.38 -17.72 -4.94
C TYR A 123 -19.63 -19.16 -5.37
N ALA A 124 -18.65 -19.86 -5.94
CA ALA A 124 -18.82 -21.22 -6.45
C ALA A 124 -19.40 -22.22 -5.42
N PRO A 125 -19.01 -22.21 -4.13
CA PRO A 125 -19.62 -23.08 -3.12
C PRO A 125 -21.11 -22.82 -2.88
N ALA A 126 -21.58 -21.57 -3.01
CA ALA A 126 -22.99 -21.21 -2.84
C ALA A 126 -23.82 -21.50 -4.11
N LEU A 127 -23.20 -21.33 -5.28
CA LEU A 127 -23.85 -21.50 -6.58
C LEU A 127 -23.98 -22.98 -6.99
N GLY A 128 -22.97 -23.79 -6.69
CA GLY A 128 -22.85 -25.14 -7.23
C GLY A 128 -22.70 -25.14 -8.76
N ALA A 129 -22.64 -26.35 -9.36
CA ALA A 129 -22.43 -26.50 -10.80
C ALA A 129 -23.57 -25.86 -11.63
N ASP A 130 -24.82 -26.06 -11.20
CA ASP A 130 -25.99 -25.51 -11.90
C ASP A 130 -26.05 -23.99 -11.81
N GLY A 131 -25.73 -23.41 -10.64
CA GLY A 131 -25.66 -21.96 -10.47
C GLY A 131 -24.54 -21.31 -11.29
N ILE A 132 -23.36 -21.94 -11.37
CA ILE A 132 -22.28 -21.48 -12.24
C ILE A 132 -22.67 -21.58 -13.71
N THR A 133 -23.36 -22.65 -14.12
CA THR A 133 -23.87 -22.79 -15.48
C THR A 133 -24.87 -21.68 -15.82
N ALA A 134 -25.83 -21.41 -14.92
CA ALA A 134 -26.77 -20.32 -15.08
C ALA A 134 -26.06 -18.95 -15.12
N TYR A 135 -25.05 -18.74 -14.28
CA TYR A 135 -24.27 -17.51 -14.27
C TYR A 135 -23.54 -17.27 -15.59
N ARG A 136 -22.88 -18.29 -16.14
CA ARG A 136 -22.24 -18.25 -17.47
C ARG A 136 -23.24 -17.94 -18.58
N HIS A 137 -24.42 -18.55 -18.53
CA HIS A 137 -25.48 -18.28 -19.50
C HIS A 137 -25.89 -16.80 -19.48
N ARG A 138 -26.12 -16.23 -18.30
CA ARG A 138 -26.48 -14.80 -18.16
C ARG A 138 -25.37 -13.86 -18.67
N LEU A 139 -24.10 -14.18 -18.40
CA LEU A 139 -22.97 -13.42 -18.96
C LEU A 139 -22.92 -13.53 -20.49
N GLY A 140 -23.20 -14.71 -21.05
CA GLY A 140 -23.28 -14.94 -22.50
C GLY A 140 -24.37 -14.10 -23.17
N GLU A 141 -25.57 -14.05 -22.59
CA GLU A 141 -26.66 -13.19 -23.10
C GLU A 141 -26.27 -11.70 -23.11
N ILE A 142 -25.50 -11.26 -22.11
CA ILE A 142 -25.00 -9.88 -22.05
C ILE A 142 -23.92 -9.65 -23.12
N GLN A 143 -22.97 -10.59 -23.30
CA GLN A 143 -21.97 -10.54 -24.35
C GLN A 143 -22.61 -10.48 -25.75
N GLU A 144 -23.63 -11.29 -26.02
CA GLU A 144 -24.36 -11.28 -27.30
C GLU A 144 -25.06 -9.94 -27.56
N ARG A 145 -25.58 -9.29 -26.52
CA ARG A 145 -26.24 -7.99 -26.61
C ARG A 145 -25.24 -6.84 -26.82
N VAL A 146 -24.11 -6.88 -26.12
CA VAL A 146 -23.10 -5.81 -26.09
C VAL A 146 -22.13 -5.93 -27.27
N GLY A 147 -21.87 -7.15 -27.75
CA GLY A 147 -20.91 -7.45 -28.81
C GLY A 147 -19.45 -7.42 -28.33
N ASP A 148 -18.54 -7.60 -29.28
CA ASP A 148 -17.11 -7.53 -29.00
C ASP A 148 -16.64 -6.09 -28.75
N PRO A 149 -15.68 -5.86 -27.84
CA PRO A 149 -15.15 -4.53 -27.61
C PRO A 149 -14.47 -3.99 -28.87
N PRO A 150 -14.71 -2.72 -29.25
CA PRO A 150 -14.00 -2.10 -30.36
C PRO A 150 -12.50 -1.96 -30.05
N VAL A 151 -11.69 -1.86 -31.11
CA VAL A 151 -10.23 -1.66 -31.00
C VAL A 151 -9.92 -0.41 -30.17
N ASP A 152 -10.65 0.69 -30.41
CA ASP A 152 -10.64 1.85 -29.53
C ASP A 152 -11.68 1.69 -28.41
N ARG A 153 -11.20 1.23 -27.26
CA ARG A 153 -12.02 1.01 -26.06
C ARG A 153 -12.67 2.28 -25.54
N PHE A 154 -12.10 3.46 -25.80
CA PHE A 154 -12.66 4.72 -25.32
C PHE A 154 -13.89 5.17 -26.11
N ALA A 155 -14.07 4.66 -27.33
CA ALA A 155 -15.21 4.97 -28.20
C ALA A 155 -16.48 4.16 -27.90
N SER A 156 -16.42 3.13 -27.03
CA SER A 156 -17.59 2.30 -26.71
C SER A 156 -18.53 2.98 -25.71
N ASN A 157 -19.84 2.85 -25.94
CA ASN A 157 -20.86 3.17 -24.94
C ASN A 157 -21.02 2.07 -23.87
N HIS A 158 -20.40 0.90 -24.08
CA HIS A 158 -20.49 -0.28 -23.21
C HIS A 158 -19.18 -0.59 -22.47
N ARG A 159 -18.41 0.45 -22.13
CA ARG A 159 -17.08 0.28 -21.49
C ARG A 159 -17.16 -0.50 -20.19
N HIS A 160 -18.16 -0.20 -19.37
CA HIS A 160 -18.39 -0.86 -18.10
C HIS A 160 -18.70 -2.35 -18.32
N GLU A 161 -19.65 -2.66 -19.20
CA GLU A 161 -20.07 -4.02 -19.48
C GLU A 161 -18.92 -4.87 -20.03
N HIS A 162 -18.13 -4.35 -20.99
CA HIS A 162 -16.96 -5.07 -21.50
C HIS A 162 -15.92 -5.33 -20.41
N TRP A 163 -15.73 -4.39 -19.49
CA TRP A 163 -14.81 -4.56 -18.37
C TRP A 163 -15.30 -5.64 -17.41
N VAL A 164 -16.58 -5.61 -17.02
CA VAL A 164 -17.20 -6.62 -16.14
C VAL A 164 -17.15 -8.01 -16.78
N LEU A 165 -17.40 -8.11 -18.09
CA LEU A 165 -17.29 -9.35 -18.84
C LEU A 165 -15.85 -9.88 -18.85
N SER A 166 -14.85 -9.02 -19.09
CA SER A 166 -13.43 -9.39 -19.03
C SER A 166 -13.00 -9.84 -17.63
N TRP A 167 -13.47 -9.17 -16.58
CA TRP A 167 -13.23 -9.57 -15.19
C TRP A 167 -13.80 -10.96 -14.91
N ASN A 168 -15.05 -11.22 -15.33
CA ASN A 168 -15.68 -12.51 -15.12
C ASN A 168 -15.03 -13.63 -15.94
N GLU A 169 -14.58 -13.35 -17.16
CA GLU A 169 -13.82 -14.32 -17.97
C GLU A 169 -12.52 -14.73 -17.25
N GLN A 170 -11.78 -13.77 -16.70
CA GLN A 170 -10.57 -14.00 -15.92
C GLN A 170 -10.84 -14.89 -14.69
N ARG A 171 -11.82 -14.55 -13.88
CA ARG A 171 -12.14 -15.30 -12.66
C ARG A 171 -12.75 -16.67 -12.94
N LEU A 172 -13.54 -16.82 -14.01
CA LEU A 172 -14.05 -18.13 -14.43
C LEU A 172 -12.94 -19.06 -14.93
N ALA A 173 -11.89 -18.53 -15.58
CA ALA A 173 -10.71 -19.32 -15.92
C ALA A 173 -9.97 -19.85 -14.68
N VAL A 174 -9.89 -19.04 -13.62
CA VAL A 174 -9.36 -19.46 -12.30
C VAL A 174 -10.24 -20.54 -11.68
N LEU A 175 -11.57 -20.35 -11.70
CA LEU A 175 -12.53 -21.35 -11.20
C LEU A 175 -12.36 -22.70 -11.90
N ASP A 176 -12.17 -22.69 -13.22
CA ASP A 176 -11.94 -23.89 -14.04
C ASP A 176 -10.56 -24.50 -13.84
N ARG A 177 -9.67 -23.81 -13.10
CA ARG A 177 -8.27 -24.19 -12.90
C ARG A 177 -7.52 -24.40 -14.23
N ASP A 178 -7.92 -23.68 -15.27
CA ASP A 178 -7.35 -23.76 -16.61
C ASP A 178 -6.22 -22.73 -16.76
N ALA A 179 -4.97 -23.21 -16.67
CA ALA A 179 -3.79 -22.37 -16.78
C ALA A 179 -3.67 -21.66 -18.14
N ASP A 180 -4.09 -22.31 -19.23
CA ASP A 180 -4.00 -21.74 -20.57
C ASP A 180 -5.05 -20.63 -20.74
N ALA A 181 -6.26 -20.82 -20.18
CA ALA A 181 -7.27 -19.78 -20.12
C ALA A 181 -6.86 -18.61 -19.21
N VAL A 182 -6.24 -18.87 -18.05
CA VAL A 182 -5.69 -17.81 -17.19
C VAL A 182 -4.67 -16.98 -17.95
N ILE A 183 -3.71 -17.61 -18.61
CA ILE A 183 -2.69 -16.91 -19.40
C ILE A 183 -3.34 -16.07 -20.52
N ARG A 184 -4.29 -16.64 -21.26
CA ARG A 184 -4.97 -15.96 -22.36
C ARG A 184 -5.72 -14.71 -21.89
N THR A 185 -6.39 -14.78 -20.75
CA THR A 185 -7.29 -13.72 -20.24
C THR A 185 -6.56 -12.64 -19.44
N HIS A 186 -5.48 -12.98 -18.75
CA HIS A 186 -4.74 -12.05 -17.88
C HIS A 186 -3.56 -11.39 -18.60
N ALA A 187 -2.78 -12.14 -19.39
CA ALA A 187 -1.53 -11.64 -19.96
C ALA A 187 -1.75 -10.64 -21.12
N ARG A 188 -2.93 -10.64 -21.76
CA ARG A 188 -3.31 -9.73 -22.86
C ARG A 188 -2.21 -9.65 -23.94
N ASP A 189 -1.76 -8.46 -24.32
CA ASP A 189 -0.68 -8.25 -25.30
C ASP A 189 0.73 -8.24 -24.68
N ARG A 190 0.85 -8.45 -23.35
CA ARG A 190 2.13 -8.56 -22.62
C ARG A 190 3.01 -7.31 -22.68
N SER A 191 2.46 -6.13 -22.98
CA SER A 191 3.22 -4.87 -22.97
C SER A 191 3.36 -4.24 -21.57
N ILE A 192 2.60 -4.69 -20.57
CA ILE A 192 2.55 -4.06 -19.24
C ILE A 192 2.89 -5.08 -18.15
N ALA A 193 3.85 -4.75 -17.28
CA ALA A 193 4.28 -5.60 -16.17
C ALA A 193 3.12 -6.02 -15.25
N ARG A 194 2.15 -5.12 -15.02
CA ARG A 194 0.96 -5.44 -14.22
C ARG A 194 0.20 -6.68 -14.71
N TRP A 195 0.16 -6.93 -16.01
CA TRP A 195 -0.54 -8.11 -16.54
C TRP A 195 0.22 -9.41 -16.29
N PHE A 196 1.55 -9.36 -16.19
CA PHE A 196 2.36 -10.50 -15.75
C PHE A 196 2.12 -10.78 -14.28
N HIS A 197 2.07 -9.73 -13.45
CA HIS A 197 1.72 -9.86 -12.04
C HIS A 197 0.35 -10.50 -11.85
N ASP A 198 -0.69 -9.96 -12.50
CA ASP A 198 -2.05 -10.49 -12.38
C ASP A 198 -2.16 -11.94 -12.90
N THR A 199 -1.43 -12.27 -13.98
CA THR A 199 -1.33 -13.66 -14.47
C THR A 199 -0.67 -14.57 -13.44
N ALA A 200 0.45 -14.15 -12.85
CA ALA A 200 1.16 -14.94 -11.84
C ALA A 200 0.30 -15.17 -10.58
N VAL A 201 -0.40 -14.15 -10.09
CA VAL A 201 -1.34 -14.28 -8.96
C VAL A 201 -2.44 -15.29 -9.26
N ALA A 202 -3.09 -15.20 -10.42
CA ALA A 202 -4.12 -16.15 -10.83
C ALA A 202 -3.58 -17.59 -10.97
N LEU A 203 -2.34 -17.76 -11.41
CA LEU A 203 -1.67 -19.06 -11.48
C LEU A 203 -1.36 -19.65 -10.09
N VAL A 204 -1.04 -18.81 -9.11
CA VAL A 204 -0.89 -19.25 -7.70
C VAL A 204 -2.22 -19.78 -7.17
N GLU A 205 -3.34 -19.11 -7.43
CA GLU A 205 -4.66 -19.53 -6.96
C GLU A 205 -5.08 -20.92 -7.48
N ILE A 206 -4.55 -21.36 -8.63
CA ILE A 206 -4.82 -22.68 -9.22
C ILE A 206 -3.68 -23.68 -8.98
N ASP A 207 -2.79 -23.41 -8.02
CA ASP A 207 -1.66 -24.23 -7.60
C ASP A 207 -0.62 -24.48 -8.72
N ARG A 208 -0.50 -23.57 -9.69
CA ARG A 208 0.51 -23.61 -10.76
C ARG A 208 1.70 -22.71 -10.42
N VAL A 209 2.27 -22.90 -9.23
CA VAL A 209 3.32 -22.05 -8.63
C VAL A 209 4.57 -21.95 -9.52
N ASP A 210 4.99 -23.04 -10.17
CA ASP A 210 6.12 -23.04 -11.10
C ASP A 210 5.91 -22.05 -12.26
N LEU A 211 4.70 -22.07 -12.83
CA LEU A 211 4.35 -21.19 -13.94
C LEU A 211 4.20 -19.76 -13.44
N ALA A 212 3.57 -19.56 -12.27
CA ALA A 212 3.47 -18.25 -11.64
C ALA A 212 4.84 -17.61 -11.40
N THR A 213 5.81 -18.41 -10.93
CA THR A 213 7.19 -17.97 -10.68
C THR A 213 7.85 -17.44 -11.95
N ASP A 214 7.69 -18.17 -13.07
CA ASP A 214 8.24 -17.75 -14.36
C ASP A 214 7.54 -16.50 -14.92
N TRP A 215 6.22 -16.41 -14.81
CA TRP A 215 5.47 -15.21 -15.23
C TRP A 215 5.85 -13.97 -14.41
N ALA A 216 6.00 -14.11 -13.09
CA ALA A 216 6.46 -13.02 -12.23
C ALA A 216 7.89 -12.57 -12.60
N ARG A 217 8.80 -13.52 -12.88
CA ARG A 217 10.15 -13.21 -13.36
C ARG A 217 10.14 -12.44 -14.68
N GLN A 218 9.37 -12.90 -15.66
CA GLN A 218 9.23 -12.19 -16.95
C GLN A 218 8.69 -10.76 -16.76
N GLY A 219 7.71 -10.58 -15.86
CA GLY A 219 7.19 -9.25 -15.53
C GLY A 219 8.23 -8.30 -14.91
N ALA A 220 9.19 -8.85 -14.16
CA ALA A 220 10.31 -8.08 -13.59
C ALA A 220 11.33 -7.63 -14.66
N GLU A 221 11.37 -8.29 -15.82
CA GLU A 221 12.28 -7.95 -16.92
C GLU A 221 11.76 -6.81 -17.80
N ILE A 222 10.47 -6.46 -17.70
CA ILE A 222 9.89 -5.28 -18.36
C ILE A 222 10.56 -4.00 -17.83
N ASP A 223 10.63 -2.96 -18.68
CA ASP A 223 11.29 -1.68 -18.38
C ASP A 223 11.08 -1.22 -16.93
N PRO A 224 12.10 -0.65 -16.28
CA PRO A 224 12.09 -0.46 -14.84
C PRO A 224 11.09 0.61 -14.40
N PHE A 225 9.92 0.17 -13.91
CA PHE A 225 8.93 0.98 -13.20
C PHE A 225 8.32 0.20 -12.03
N HIS A 226 7.53 0.88 -11.18
CA HIS A 226 7.01 0.31 -9.93
C HIS A 226 6.31 -1.05 -10.07
N GLN A 227 5.52 -1.27 -11.14
CA GLN A 227 4.82 -2.55 -11.34
C GLN A 227 5.76 -3.71 -11.73
N ALA A 228 6.90 -3.42 -12.38
CA ALA A 228 7.93 -4.43 -12.62
C ALA A 228 8.64 -4.83 -11.31
N GLN A 229 8.76 -3.90 -10.36
CA GLN A 229 9.26 -4.20 -9.01
C GLN A 229 8.26 -5.04 -8.21
N GLU A 230 6.94 -4.82 -8.34
CA GLU A 230 5.90 -5.71 -7.77
C GLU A 230 6.03 -7.14 -8.32
N CYS A 231 6.29 -7.29 -9.62
CA CYS A 231 6.57 -8.59 -10.23
C CYS A 231 7.83 -9.25 -9.64
N ALA A 232 8.90 -8.47 -9.43
CA ALA A 232 10.14 -8.95 -8.83
C ALA A 232 9.94 -9.44 -7.39
N ASP A 233 9.13 -8.72 -6.61
CA ASP A 233 8.81 -9.11 -5.24
C ASP A 233 7.97 -10.38 -5.18
N LEU A 234 6.97 -10.51 -6.06
CA LEU A 234 6.21 -11.75 -6.20
C LEU A 234 7.11 -12.91 -6.63
N TRP A 235 7.98 -12.70 -7.63
CA TRP A 235 8.91 -13.72 -8.12
C TRP A 235 9.78 -14.28 -7.00
N VAL A 236 10.46 -13.42 -6.24
CA VAL A 236 11.35 -13.88 -5.16
C VAL A 236 10.56 -14.52 -4.01
N SER A 237 9.37 -13.99 -3.69
CA SER A 237 8.49 -14.59 -2.68
C SER A 237 8.06 -16.01 -3.07
N LEU A 238 7.76 -16.25 -4.36
CA LEU A 238 7.41 -17.58 -4.85
C LEU A 238 8.59 -18.54 -4.83
N LEU A 239 9.81 -18.09 -5.10
CA LEU A 239 11.01 -18.92 -4.94
C LEU A 239 11.17 -19.38 -3.47
N ASP A 240 11.03 -18.45 -2.52
CA ASP A 240 11.22 -18.70 -1.08
C ASP A 240 10.20 -19.70 -0.50
N GLN A 241 9.01 -19.77 -1.09
CA GLN A 241 7.95 -20.71 -0.70
C GLN A 241 8.16 -22.13 -1.24
N GLN A 242 9.13 -22.34 -2.13
CA GLN A 242 9.32 -23.61 -2.84
C GLN A 242 10.53 -24.38 -2.29
N PRO A 243 10.36 -25.61 -1.75
CA PRO A 243 11.43 -26.37 -1.11
C PRO A 243 12.64 -26.73 -2.00
N ARG A 244 12.53 -26.55 -3.32
CA ARG A 244 13.61 -26.84 -4.26
C ARG A 244 14.65 -25.73 -4.38
N TYR A 245 14.30 -24.51 -3.96
CA TYR A 245 15.21 -23.37 -3.97
C TYR A 245 15.79 -23.20 -2.58
N ASP A 246 17.10 -23.03 -2.51
CA ASP A 246 17.79 -22.79 -1.26
C ASP A 246 18.11 -21.29 -1.05
N ALA A 247 18.76 -20.96 0.06
CA ALA A 247 19.10 -19.59 0.39
C ALA A 247 20.04 -18.94 -0.64
N ASP A 248 20.86 -19.72 -1.36
CA ASP A 248 21.73 -19.21 -2.42
C ASP A 248 20.94 -18.83 -3.67
N ASP A 249 19.91 -19.60 -4.03
CA ASP A 249 18.98 -19.24 -5.11
C ASP A 249 18.24 -17.94 -4.81
N ILE A 250 17.74 -17.78 -3.58
CA ILE A 250 17.06 -16.54 -3.14
C ILE A 250 18.03 -15.36 -3.16
N LEU A 251 19.25 -15.56 -2.68
CA LEU A 251 20.30 -14.55 -2.73
C LEU A 251 20.61 -14.13 -4.17
N ALA A 252 20.75 -15.08 -5.09
CA ALA A 252 20.99 -14.78 -6.50
C ALA A 252 19.84 -13.96 -7.13
N ALA A 253 18.59 -14.33 -6.82
CA ALA A 253 17.43 -13.59 -7.29
C ALA A 253 17.38 -12.17 -6.70
N ARG A 254 17.59 -12.00 -5.39
CA ARG A 254 17.66 -10.68 -4.74
C ARG A 254 18.79 -9.82 -5.29
N ARG A 255 19.93 -10.42 -5.65
CA ARG A 255 21.04 -9.71 -6.32
C ARG A 255 20.61 -9.19 -7.68
N SER A 256 19.92 -10.00 -8.48
CA SER A 256 19.37 -9.56 -9.78
C SER A 256 18.38 -8.40 -9.62
N VAL A 257 17.52 -8.43 -8.60
CA VAL A 257 16.58 -7.34 -8.32
C VAL A 257 17.33 -6.07 -7.90
N PHE A 258 18.29 -6.17 -6.99
CA PHE A 258 19.11 -5.03 -6.56
C PHE A 258 19.91 -4.41 -7.72
N ASP A 259 20.52 -5.24 -8.56
CA ASP A 259 21.32 -4.75 -9.70
C ASP A 259 20.45 -3.95 -10.67
N ARG A 260 19.16 -4.31 -10.84
CA ARG A 260 18.22 -3.58 -11.70
C ARG A 260 17.64 -2.34 -11.03
N TRP A 261 17.34 -2.40 -9.73
CA TRP A 261 16.83 -1.29 -8.93
C TRP A 261 17.69 -1.07 -7.69
N PRO A 262 18.80 -0.31 -7.78
CA PRO A 262 19.70 -0.08 -6.66
C PRO A 262 19.12 0.97 -5.70
N THR A 263 18.23 0.54 -4.81
CA THR A 263 17.64 1.36 -3.74
C THR A 263 18.05 0.81 -2.37
N ASP A 264 17.90 1.63 -1.34
CA ASP A 264 18.12 1.20 0.05
C ASP A 264 17.25 -0.01 0.42
N SER A 265 16.00 -0.04 -0.05
CA SER A 265 15.06 -1.13 0.20
C SER A 265 15.41 -2.45 -0.49
N THR A 266 15.88 -2.44 -1.74
CA THR A 266 16.34 -3.67 -2.41
C THR A 266 17.70 -4.13 -1.87
N ALA A 267 18.58 -3.20 -1.48
CA ALA A 267 19.82 -3.51 -0.78
C ALA A 267 19.57 -4.16 0.59
N ALA A 268 18.57 -3.68 1.34
CA ALA A 268 18.16 -4.28 2.62
C ALA A 268 17.72 -5.74 2.45
N ARG A 269 16.88 -6.01 1.45
CA ARG A 269 16.43 -7.37 1.13
C ARG A 269 17.57 -8.28 0.64
N LEU A 270 18.55 -7.72 -0.07
CA LEU A 270 19.76 -8.44 -0.47
C LEU A 270 20.64 -8.77 0.75
N HIS A 271 20.78 -7.84 1.70
CA HIS A 271 21.49 -8.05 2.96
C HIS A 271 20.85 -9.17 3.80
N ASP A 272 19.53 -9.18 3.92
CA ASP A 272 18.81 -10.23 4.64
C ASP A 272 18.99 -11.60 3.97
N ALA A 273 18.92 -11.66 2.64
CA ALA A 273 19.15 -12.90 1.89
C ALA A 273 20.60 -13.40 2.02
N ALA A 274 21.58 -12.49 1.99
CA ALA A 274 23.00 -12.84 2.20
C ALA A 274 23.24 -13.42 3.60
N THR A 275 22.60 -12.82 4.61
CA THR A 275 22.63 -13.31 6.00
C THR A 275 22.00 -14.70 6.11
N ALA A 276 20.84 -14.91 5.49
CA ALA A 276 20.16 -16.21 5.48
C ALA A 276 20.99 -17.30 4.78
N ALA A 277 21.72 -16.95 3.72
CA ALA A 277 22.64 -17.85 3.01
C ALA A 277 24.00 -18.04 3.72
N GLY A 278 24.19 -17.44 4.90
CA GLY A 278 25.44 -17.52 5.65
C GLY A 278 26.64 -16.90 4.93
N ARG A 279 26.41 -15.91 4.06
CA ARG A 279 27.47 -15.21 3.32
C ARG A 279 28.03 -14.08 4.17
N ALA A 280 29.35 -13.89 4.10
CA ALA A 280 29.99 -12.75 4.73
C ALA A 280 29.59 -11.48 3.98
N TRP A 281 28.90 -10.56 4.66
CA TRP A 281 28.47 -9.30 4.05
C TRP A 281 29.63 -8.52 3.42
N ALA A 282 30.82 -8.60 4.03
CA ALA A 282 32.04 -7.94 3.54
C ALA A 282 32.36 -8.25 2.06
N ASP A 283 31.98 -9.42 1.54
CA ASP A 283 32.23 -9.80 0.15
C ASP A 283 31.26 -9.13 -0.86
N ILE A 284 30.14 -8.60 -0.37
CA ILE A 284 29.04 -8.01 -1.16
C ILE A 284 28.95 -6.50 -0.95
N ASP A 285 29.37 -6.03 0.22
CA ASP A 285 29.23 -4.66 0.72
C ASP A 285 29.76 -3.59 -0.25
N GLU A 286 30.97 -3.78 -0.77
CA GLU A 286 31.59 -2.82 -1.68
C GLU A 286 30.78 -2.65 -2.97
N HIS A 287 30.32 -3.77 -3.57
CA HIS A 287 29.45 -3.72 -4.75
C HIS A 287 28.15 -2.98 -4.45
N VAL A 288 27.52 -3.26 -3.31
CA VAL A 288 26.24 -2.64 -2.94
C VAL A 288 26.39 -1.15 -2.74
N ILE A 289 27.37 -0.70 -1.97
CA ILE A 289 27.61 0.73 -1.77
C ILE A 289 27.94 1.44 -3.08
N ASN A 290 28.79 0.85 -3.94
CA ASN A 290 29.14 1.45 -5.23
C ASN A 290 27.93 1.62 -6.15
N ARG A 291 26.97 0.68 -6.12
CA ARG A 291 25.72 0.78 -6.89
C ARG A 291 24.77 1.81 -6.29
N LEU A 292 24.62 1.84 -4.97
CA LEU A 292 23.79 2.82 -4.27
C LEU A 292 24.32 4.25 -4.40
N ALA A 293 25.64 4.43 -4.53
CA ALA A 293 26.30 5.72 -4.65
C ALA A 293 25.84 6.57 -5.86
N GLN A 294 25.20 5.96 -6.86
CA GLN A 294 24.56 6.69 -7.97
C GLN A 294 23.40 7.60 -7.49
N GLN A 295 22.84 7.29 -6.33
CA GLN A 295 21.83 8.09 -5.63
C GLN A 295 22.23 8.13 -4.15
N PRO A 296 23.02 9.15 -3.72
CA PRO A 296 23.64 9.20 -2.40
C PRO A 296 22.69 8.92 -1.23
N GLN A 297 21.43 9.38 -1.33
CA GLN A 297 20.41 9.15 -0.32
C GLN A 297 20.15 7.66 -0.06
N ASN A 298 20.22 6.80 -1.09
CA ASN A 298 20.01 5.37 -0.93
C ASN A 298 21.18 4.71 -0.17
N ALA A 299 22.42 5.14 -0.43
CA ALA A 299 23.60 4.64 0.29
C ALA A 299 23.56 5.03 1.77
N VAL A 300 23.16 6.29 2.06
CA VAL A 300 23.02 6.81 3.43
C VAL A 300 21.89 6.11 4.18
N CYS A 301 20.70 6.01 3.57
CA CYS A 301 19.55 5.33 4.17
C CYS A 301 19.84 3.84 4.43
N PHE A 302 20.53 3.15 3.52
CA PHE A 302 20.93 1.77 3.71
C PHE A 302 21.91 1.58 4.87
N ALA A 303 22.97 2.39 4.93
CA ALA A 303 23.95 2.33 6.00
C ALA A 303 23.32 2.62 7.37
N LEU A 304 22.39 3.58 7.44
CA LEU A 304 21.72 3.96 8.66
C LEU A 304 20.63 2.96 9.09
N GLY A 305 19.79 2.53 8.15
CA GLY A 305 18.60 1.73 8.39
C GLY A 305 18.88 0.24 8.49
N THR A 306 19.69 -0.30 7.58
CA THR A 306 19.97 -1.74 7.51
C THR A 306 21.24 -2.10 8.26
N LEU A 307 22.36 -1.45 7.95
CA LEU A 307 23.65 -1.74 8.61
C LEU A 307 23.71 -1.20 10.04
N ARG A 308 22.77 -0.31 10.41
CA ARG A 308 22.71 0.35 11.72
C ARG A 308 24.04 1.04 12.08
N ASP A 309 24.71 1.60 11.07
CA ASP A 309 26.00 2.26 11.21
C ASP A 309 25.87 3.77 10.91
N PRO A 310 25.50 4.58 11.92
CA PRO A 310 25.41 6.02 11.77
C PRO A 310 26.75 6.70 11.45
N ARG A 311 27.90 6.11 11.81
CA ARG A 311 29.23 6.67 11.47
C ARG A 311 29.51 6.53 10.00
N ARG A 312 29.29 5.35 9.45
CA ARG A 312 29.41 5.10 8.02
C ARG A 312 28.39 5.90 7.22
N ALA A 313 27.14 5.98 7.68
CA ALA A 313 26.11 6.79 7.01
C ALA A 313 26.51 8.28 6.98
N TRP A 314 27.07 8.81 8.07
CA TRP A 314 27.60 10.18 8.12
C TRP A 314 28.73 10.39 7.13
N GLN A 315 29.71 9.48 7.08
CA GLN A 315 30.81 9.55 6.10
C GLN A 315 30.29 9.51 4.66
N LEU A 316 29.43 8.55 4.32
CA LEU A 316 28.84 8.42 2.99
C LEU A 316 28.08 9.68 2.57
N ALA A 317 27.35 10.33 3.49
CA ALA A 317 26.63 11.56 3.17
C ALA A 317 27.56 12.70 2.73
N HIS A 318 28.79 12.75 3.25
CA HIS A 318 29.79 13.75 2.87
C HIS A 318 30.59 13.31 1.64
N ASP A 319 31.04 12.05 1.60
CA ASP A 319 31.87 11.50 0.52
C ASP A 319 31.12 11.44 -0.82
N LEU A 320 29.81 11.22 -0.77
CA LEU A 320 28.94 11.16 -1.94
C LEU A 320 28.24 12.48 -2.26
N ASP A 321 28.56 13.55 -1.53
CA ASP A 321 27.95 14.88 -1.67
C ASP A 321 26.40 14.81 -1.65
N LEU A 322 25.85 14.20 -0.59
CA LEU A 322 24.40 14.12 -0.42
C LEU A 322 23.82 15.53 -0.46
N ASP A 323 22.86 15.72 -1.37
CA ASP A 323 22.22 17.00 -1.59
C ASP A 323 21.90 17.69 -0.25
N PRO A 324 22.49 18.87 0.03
CA PRO A 324 22.14 19.69 1.18
C PRO A 324 20.64 19.95 1.28
N ASP A 325 19.97 19.92 0.12
CA ASP A 325 18.55 20.06 -0.04
C ASP A 325 17.71 18.78 0.25
N ASP A 326 18.28 17.66 0.66
CA ASP A 326 17.51 16.53 1.21
C ASP A 326 17.31 16.66 2.73
N THR A 327 16.34 17.48 3.17
CA THR A 327 16.08 17.71 4.61
C THR A 327 15.66 16.43 5.32
N HIS A 328 15.00 15.51 4.62
CA HIS A 328 14.48 14.29 5.21
C HIS A 328 15.63 13.34 5.58
N THR A 329 16.50 13.03 4.62
CA THR A 329 17.65 12.15 4.84
C THR A 329 18.63 12.77 5.84
N TRP A 330 18.97 14.05 5.67
CA TRP A 330 19.82 14.77 6.62
C TRP A 330 19.22 14.86 8.02
N GLY A 331 17.91 15.03 8.14
CA GLY A 331 17.21 15.10 9.42
C GLY A 331 17.30 13.79 10.19
N THR A 332 16.99 12.67 9.52
CA THR A 332 17.08 11.33 10.12
C THR A 332 18.54 10.97 10.48
N LEU A 333 19.49 11.29 9.60
CA LEU A 333 20.91 11.04 9.83
C LEU A 333 21.45 11.86 11.01
N ALA A 334 21.16 13.16 11.05
CA ALA A 334 21.60 14.04 12.14
C ALA A 334 21.12 13.53 13.49
N THR A 335 19.83 13.18 13.61
CA THR A 335 19.28 12.63 14.86
C THR A 335 19.96 11.34 15.29
N ALA A 336 20.29 10.44 14.36
CA ALA A 336 21.04 9.23 14.71
C ALA A 336 22.50 9.52 15.10
N TYR A 337 23.09 10.59 14.56
CA TYR A 337 24.48 10.98 14.79
C TYR A 337 24.69 11.86 16.04
N GLU A 338 23.61 12.45 16.59
CA GLU A 338 23.63 13.25 17.83
C GLU A 338 24.30 12.52 19.01
N ALA A 339 24.13 11.20 19.12
CA ALA A 339 24.74 10.40 20.19
C ALA A 339 26.26 10.16 20.00
N ILE A 340 26.79 10.44 18.82
CA ILE A 340 28.20 10.21 18.46
C ILE A 340 28.99 11.51 18.53
N ASP A 341 28.49 12.54 17.86
CA ASP A 341 29.11 13.87 17.80
C ASP A 341 28.01 14.94 17.71
N PRO A 342 27.43 15.35 18.86
CA PRO A 342 26.39 16.37 18.90
C PRO A 342 26.81 17.71 18.24
N PRO A 343 28.03 18.24 18.47
CA PRO A 343 28.50 19.45 17.78
C PRO A 343 28.42 19.36 16.25
N ALA A 344 28.82 18.23 15.66
CA ALA A 344 28.82 18.05 14.21
C ALA A 344 27.43 18.10 13.57
N THR A 345 26.35 17.82 14.34
CA THR A 345 24.98 17.85 13.81
C THR A 345 24.38 19.25 13.80
N LEU A 346 24.88 20.19 14.62
CA LEU A 346 24.31 21.54 14.76
C LEU A 346 24.16 22.29 13.42
N PRO A 347 25.17 22.31 12.52
CA PRO A 347 25.03 22.96 11.21
C PRO A 347 23.94 22.33 10.34
N VAL A 348 23.74 21.01 10.44
CA VAL A 348 22.68 20.30 9.69
C VAL A 348 21.30 20.70 10.20
N HIS A 349 21.10 20.74 11.53
CA HIS A 349 19.84 21.22 12.10
C HIS A 349 19.58 22.68 11.74
N ALA A 350 20.60 23.54 11.75
CA ALA A 350 20.48 24.95 11.35
C ALA A 350 19.96 25.10 9.92
N ARG A 351 20.58 24.38 8.96
CA ARG A 351 20.16 24.39 7.55
C ARG A 351 18.72 23.91 7.36
N ILE A 352 18.29 22.88 8.09
CA ILE A 352 16.89 22.41 8.06
C ILE A 352 15.95 23.50 8.57
N VAL A 353 16.29 24.19 9.67
CA VAL A 353 15.50 25.32 10.20
C VAL A 353 15.38 26.43 9.16
N GLU A 354 16.49 26.88 8.59
CA GLU A 354 16.50 27.96 7.59
C GLU A 354 15.59 27.63 6.40
N ARG A 355 15.60 26.36 5.98
CA ARG A 355 14.75 25.88 4.90
C ARG A 355 13.28 25.84 5.27
N ASP A 356 12.93 25.28 6.42
CA ASP A 356 11.54 25.28 6.91
C ASP A 356 10.98 26.71 6.96
N LEU A 357 11.83 27.70 7.28
CA LEU A 357 11.47 29.11 7.35
C LEU A 357 11.37 29.81 5.98
N THR A 358 11.73 29.18 4.86
CA THR A 358 11.46 29.74 3.52
C THR A 358 9.96 29.84 3.26
N HIS A 359 9.19 28.86 3.73
CA HIS A 359 7.73 28.80 3.58
C HIS A 359 7.03 29.50 4.74
N ALA A 360 6.09 30.40 4.42
CA ALA A 360 5.34 31.16 5.42
C ALA A 360 4.16 30.37 6.02
N ASP A 361 4.45 29.20 6.61
CA ASP A 361 3.45 28.29 7.13
C ASP A 361 3.55 28.08 8.65
N ALA A 362 2.38 27.93 9.27
CA ALA A 362 2.22 27.74 10.71
C ALA A 362 2.90 26.49 11.28
N ARG A 363 2.88 25.39 10.52
CA ARG A 363 3.48 24.12 10.89
C ARG A 363 4.99 24.25 10.89
N HIS A 364 5.56 24.79 9.81
CA HIS A 364 7.00 25.01 9.69
C HIS A 364 7.56 25.91 10.80
N TYR A 365 6.84 26.95 11.23
CA TYR A 365 7.28 27.79 12.35
C TYR A 365 7.36 27.02 13.68
N ARG A 366 6.40 26.13 13.95
CA ARG A 366 6.40 25.29 15.15
C ARG A 366 7.54 24.27 15.11
N ASP A 367 7.76 23.66 13.95
CA ASP A 367 8.79 22.64 13.76
C ASP A 367 10.20 23.26 13.86
N ALA A 368 10.40 24.45 13.26
CA ALA A 368 11.62 25.25 13.42
C ALA A 368 11.90 25.62 14.87
N ALA A 369 10.89 26.14 15.61
CA ALA A 369 11.06 26.49 17.02
C ALA A 369 11.44 25.28 17.88
N ARG A 370 10.82 24.11 17.63
CA ARG A 370 11.14 22.86 18.31
C ARG A 370 12.57 22.41 18.00
N ARG A 371 12.99 22.48 16.74
CA ARG A 371 14.34 22.09 16.31
C ARG A 371 15.41 23.00 16.92
N LEU A 372 15.21 24.32 16.93
CA LEU A 372 16.12 25.27 17.60
C LEU A 372 16.23 25.02 19.11
N ALA A 373 15.11 24.72 19.79
CA ALA A 373 15.15 24.34 21.20
C ALA A 373 15.98 23.07 21.42
N GLY A 374 15.81 22.06 20.55
CA GLY A 374 16.63 20.84 20.55
C GLY A 374 18.11 21.13 20.34
N MET A 375 18.46 21.99 19.37
CA MET A 375 19.84 22.42 19.13
C MET A 375 20.48 23.07 20.37
N ARG A 376 19.76 23.92 21.10
CA ARG A 376 20.26 24.51 22.35
C ARG A 376 20.51 23.45 23.42
N THR A 377 19.63 22.46 23.54
CA THR A 377 19.82 21.33 24.45
C THR A 377 21.04 20.49 24.08
N LEU A 378 21.23 20.19 22.79
CA LEU A 378 22.40 19.48 22.29
C LEU A 378 23.68 20.26 22.59
N ALA A 379 23.73 21.55 22.24
CA ALA A 379 24.88 22.42 22.50
C ALA A 379 25.20 22.50 24.01
N ALA A 380 24.20 22.68 24.87
CA ALA A 380 24.40 22.71 26.32
C ALA A 380 24.91 21.38 26.87
N GLY A 381 24.50 20.24 26.30
CA GLY A 381 24.97 18.91 26.66
C GLY A 381 26.46 18.68 26.39
N THR A 382 27.09 19.49 25.53
CA THR A 382 28.54 19.38 25.23
C THR A 382 29.43 19.95 26.33
N GLY A 383 28.88 20.80 27.21
CA GLY A 383 29.64 21.53 28.22
C GLY A 383 30.50 22.68 27.66
N ASP A 384 30.42 22.96 26.36
CA ASP A 384 31.14 24.05 25.71
C ASP A 384 30.22 25.25 25.47
N GLN A 385 30.57 26.39 26.07
CA GLN A 385 29.82 27.62 25.98
C GLN A 385 29.83 28.18 24.54
N GLU A 386 30.88 27.93 23.75
CA GLU A 386 30.95 28.43 22.37
C GLU A 386 29.86 27.84 21.48
N HIS A 387 29.51 26.56 21.68
CA HIS A 387 28.41 25.93 20.94
C HIS A 387 27.05 26.53 21.32
N ILE A 388 26.82 26.83 22.59
CA ILE A 388 25.58 27.48 23.05
C ILE A 388 25.49 28.88 22.43
N ASP A 389 26.57 29.65 22.52
CA ASP A 389 26.65 31.01 21.98
C ASP A 389 26.50 31.03 20.45
N HIS A 390 26.95 29.99 19.76
CA HIS A 390 26.73 29.83 18.33
C HIS A 390 25.23 29.64 18.00
N VAL A 391 24.54 28.74 18.71
CA VAL A 391 23.10 28.51 18.50
C VAL A 391 22.28 29.74 18.89
N ASP A 392 22.63 30.42 19.98
CA ASP A 392 21.92 31.63 20.42
C ASP A 392 22.10 32.79 19.44
N ARG A 393 23.28 32.91 18.80
CA ARG A 393 23.51 33.86 17.69
C ARG A 393 22.64 33.55 16.48
N LEU A 394 22.57 32.29 16.03
CA LEU A 394 21.69 31.87 14.94
C LEU A 394 20.23 32.24 15.23
N ILE A 395 19.75 31.97 16.45
CA ILE A 395 18.39 32.32 16.86
C ILE A 395 18.15 33.83 16.77
N ALA A 396 19.09 34.64 17.28
CA ALA A 396 19.00 36.10 17.20
C ALA A 396 18.96 36.61 15.75
N GLU A 397 19.78 36.03 14.87
CA GLU A 397 19.80 36.33 13.43
C GLU A 397 18.48 35.98 12.74
N LEU A 398 17.92 34.79 13.02
CA LEU A 398 16.62 34.36 12.50
C LEU A 398 15.49 35.28 12.98
N ARG A 399 15.52 35.71 14.24
CA ARG A 399 14.55 36.69 14.77
C ARG A 399 14.61 38.02 14.03
N LEU A 400 15.82 38.53 13.79
CA LEU A 400 16.05 39.79 13.09
C LEU A 400 15.59 39.70 11.63
N THR A 401 16.01 38.65 10.93
CA THR A 401 15.67 38.38 9.53
C THR A 401 14.16 38.25 9.33
N HIS A 402 13.48 37.55 10.24
CA HIS A 402 12.04 37.30 10.18
C HIS A 402 11.20 38.17 11.13
N ARG A 403 11.68 39.38 11.50
CA ARG A 403 10.99 40.29 12.44
C ARG A 403 9.56 40.66 12.04
N ARG A 404 9.23 40.58 10.74
CA ARG A 404 7.89 40.89 10.18
C ARG A 404 6.93 39.70 10.18
N ARG A 405 7.31 38.56 10.76
CA ARG A 405 6.48 37.34 10.84
C ARG A 405 6.02 37.13 12.30
N PRO A 406 4.93 37.78 12.76
CA PRO A 406 4.55 37.80 14.18
C PRO A 406 4.24 36.40 14.74
N ARG A 407 3.68 35.52 13.92
CA ARG A 407 3.41 34.13 14.31
C ARG A 407 4.69 33.34 14.60
N LEU A 408 5.74 33.51 13.78
CA LEU A 408 7.04 32.87 14.03
C LEU A 408 7.65 33.37 15.35
N GLN A 409 7.60 34.68 15.60
CA GLN A 409 8.10 35.27 16.85
C GLN A 409 7.35 34.72 18.07
N GLN A 410 6.04 34.50 17.96
CA GLN A 410 5.24 33.87 19.01
C GLN A 410 5.69 32.43 19.28
N GLU A 411 5.97 31.63 18.25
CA GLU A 411 6.46 30.26 18.43
C GLU A 411 7.86 30.24 19.07
N PHE A 412 8.76 31.16 18.69
CA PHE A 412 10.09 31.27 19.32
C PHE A 412 9.97 31.66 20.81
N ASN A 413 9.07 32.59 21.14
CA ASN A 413 8.81 32.97 22.53
C ASN A 413 8.20 31.80 23.33
N ARG A 414 7.28 31.04 22.72
CA ARG A 414 6.67 29.85 23.33
C ARG A 414 7.71 28.78 23.63
N ALA A 415 8.68 28.60 22.74
CA ALA A 415 9.82 27.70 22.91
C ALA A 415 10.92 28.27 23.84
N ARG A 416 10.75 29.48 24.39
CA ARG A 416 11.72 30.17 25.27
C ARG A 416 13.11 30.34 24.63
N LEU A 417 13.13 30.60 23.32
CA LEU A 417 14.36 30.89 22.58
C LEU A 417 14.78 32.35 22.82
N PRO A 418 16.08 32.64 22.99
CA PRO A 418 16.61 33.99 23.25
C PRO A 418 16.31 34.99 22.12
#